data_AF-A0A2N7IRC3-F1
#
_entry.id   AF-A0A2N7IRC3-F1
#
_cell.length_a   1.000
_cell.length_b   1.000
_cell.length_c   1.000
_cell.angle_alpha   90.00
_cell.angle_beta   90.00
_cell.angle_gamma   90.00
#
_symmetry.space_group_name_H-M   'P 1'
#
loop_
_entity.id
_entity.type
_entity.pdbx_description
1 polymer ?
#
loop_
_entity_poly.entity_id
_entity_poly.type
_entity_poly.pdbx_seq_one_letter_code
_entity_poly.pdbx_strand_id
1 'polypeptide(L)'
;WIVIETSGSSHPLPLVEYFKNSVQFALKDVITLVDATWLRDDFQQGATLIPKWQENVQRGIRGVENLLVEQIMFSNRVMLTKTDKVDDNTVRNIAQAIHPLNVYTEIIKTSWGNLDVRTLKGKQDYNFVLVEQLITELREAVNEPLNLSDKDEQSLVAKVLKDDRPFHPARLWNICQQYLTKGVFRSKGFFWFPTRDDVSLLWSQANGNVGLEITGFWRASVIEDESQNYTEEHRQILQDKIDSVESRFGDRRCRLTVIGQEDEVDAFIDALESCFLTDEELDQWQQGETFEDPWPKKIAKLNQKRTP
;
A
#
# COMPACT_ATOMS: atom_id res chain seq x y z
N TRP A 1 11.98 9.19 -15.17
CA TRP A 1 10.53 9.08 -14.90
C TRP A 1 10.39 8.94 -13.41
N ILE A 2 9.37 9.57 -12.82
CA ILE A 2 9.12 9.56 -11.38
C ILE A 2 7.79 8.83 -11.20
N VAL A 3 7.73 7.93 -10.22
CA VAL A 3 6.47 7.33 -9.76
C VAL A 3 6.17 7.92 -8.40
N ILE A 4 4.93 8.34 -8.23
CA ILE A 4 4.42 8.84 -6.96
C ILE A 4 3.34 7.88 -6.52
N GLU A 5 3.60 7.13 -5.45
CA GLU A 5 2.56 6.35 -4.77
C GLU A 5 1.80 7.29 -3.82
N THR A 6 0.48 7.30 -3.94
CA THR A 6 -0.40 8.01 -3.02
C THR A 6 -0.99 7.05 -1.99
N SER A 7 -1.38 7.54 -0.82
CA SER A 7 -2.18 6.74 0.12
C SER A 7 -3.47 6.28 -0.57
N GLY A 8 -3.98 5.10 -0.21
CA GLY A 8 -5.27 4.62 -0.71
C GLY A 8 -6.46 5.54 -0.33
N SER A 9 -6.28 6.39 0.68
CA SER A 9 -7.24 7.42 1.10
C SER A 9 -7.02 8.78 0.44
N SER A 10 -5.96 8.95 -0.36
CA SER A 10 -5.66 10.23 -1.00
C SER A 10 -6.51 10.45 -2.24
N HIS A 11 -7.03 11.67 -2.36
CA HIS A 11 -7.68 12.13 -3.57
C HIS A 11 -6.64 12.53 -4.64
N PRO A 12 -6.84 12.20 -5.93
CA PRO A 12 -5.87 12.48 -7.00
C PRO A 12 -5.78 13.96 -7.41
N LEU A 13 -6.86 14.73 -7.27
CA LEU A 13 -6.95 16.12 -7.76
C LEU A 13 -5.78 17.03 -7.35
N PRO A 14 -5.33 17.09 -6.07
CA PRO A 14 -4.23 18.00 -5.70
C PRO A 14 -2.95 17.75 -6.50
N LEU A 15 -2.62 16.48 -6.78
CA LEU A 15 -1.46 16.12 -7.59
C LEU A 15 -1.70 16.41 -9.08
N VAL A 16 -2.86 16.07 -9.60
CA VAL A 16 -3.22 16.36 -11.00
C VAL A 16 -3.15 17.87 -11.27
N GLU A 17 -3.68 18.68 -10.36
CA GLU A 17 -3.65 20.14 -10.46
C GLU A 17 -2.22 20.71 -10.34
N TYR A 18 -1.42 20.17 -9.41
CA TYR A 18 0.00 20.54 -9.31
C TYR A 18 0.74 20.30 -10.64
N PHE A 19 0.57 19.13 -11.24
CA PHE A 19 1.26 18.79 -12.49
C PHE A 19 0.67 19.49 -13.72
N LYS A 20 -0.62 19.86 -13.72
CA LYS A 20 -1.23 20.68 -14.78
C LYS A 20 -0.48 22.00 -14.95
N ASN A 21 -0.04 22.59 -13.84
CA ASN A 21 0.64 23.88 -13.80
C ASN A 21 2.18 23.77 -13.73
N SER A 22 2.72 22.55 -13.76
CA SER A 22 4.17 22.33 -13.63
C SER A 22 4.88 22.61 -14.96
N VAL A 23 5.95 23.39 -14.90
CA VAL A 23 6.84 23.65 -16.04
C VAL A 23 8.03 22.68 -16.09
N GLN A 24 8.31 21.97 -14.97
CA GLN A 24 9.47 21.07 -14.85
C GLN A 24 9.12 19.61 -15.13
N PHE A 25 7.87 19.22 -14.88
CA PHE A 25 7.42 17.84 -14.98
C PHE A 25 6.14 17.75 -15.81
N ALA A 26 6.09 16.77 -16.71
CA ALA A 26 4.86 16.42 -17.43
C ALA A 26 4.25 15.17 -16.80
N LEU A 27 2.98 15.26 -16.39
CA LEU A 27 2.22 14.10 -15.95
C LEU A 27 1.96 13.18 -17.15
N LYS A 28 2.38 11.93 -17.05
CA LYS A 28 2.17 10.92 -18.10
C LYS A 28 0.95 10.06 -17.83
N ASP A 29 0.83 9.58 -16.59
CA ASP A 29 -0.19 8.61 -16.21
C ASP A 29 -0.71 8.90 -14.80
N VAL A 30 -2.00 8.67 -14.63
CA VAL A 30 -2.70 8.54 -13.35
C VAL A 30 -3.30 7.14 -13.34
N ILE A 31 -2.74 6.27 -12.52
CA ILE A 31 -3.08 4.85 -12.50
C ILE A 31 -3.86 4.55 -11.23
N THR A 32 -5.06 4.01 -11.37
CA THR A 32 -5.89 3.59 -10.24
C THR A 32 -5.89 2.08 -10.12
N LEU A 33 -5.43 1.57 -8.99
CA LEU A 33 -5.47 0.14 -8.67
C LEU A 33 -6.80 -0.17 -7.98
N VAL A 34 -7.57 -1.09 -8.56
CA VAL A 34 -8.89 -1.48 -8.06
C VAL A 34 -8.87 -2.96 -7.72
N ASP A 35 -9.34 -3.30 -6.52
CA ASP A 35 -9.41 -4.69 -6.07
C ASP A 35 -10.64 -5.39 -6.66
N ALA A 36 -10.43 -6.37 -7.53
CA ALA A 36 -11.53 -7.10 -8.17
C ALA A 36 -12.30 -7.99 -7.17
N THR A 37 -11.64 -8.48 -6.12
CA THR A 37 -12.33 -9.28 -5.08
C THR A 37 -13.25 -8.41 -4.24
N TRP A 38 -12.82 -7.19 -3.92
CA TRP A 38 -13.65 -6.23 -3.20
C TRP A 38 -14.90 -5.83 -3.99
N LEU A 39 -14.75 -5.50 -5.28
CA LEU A 39 -15.91 -5.20 -6.13
C LEU A 39 -16.84 -6.39 -6.35
N ARG A 40 -16.29 -7.62 -6.40
CA ARG A 40 -17.11 -8.84 -6.46
C ARG A 40 -17.95 -9.00 -5.20
N ASP A 41 -17.34 -8.92 -4.03
CA ASP A 41 -17.94 -9.29 -2.75
C ASP A 41 -18.88 -8.21 -2.22
N ASP A 42 -18.48 -6.93 -2.31
CA ASP A 42 -19.20 -5.83 -1.65
C ASP A 42 -20.10 -5.03 -2.62
N PHE A 43 -19.88 -5.17 -3.94
CA PHE A 43 -20.54 -4.33 -4.96
C PHE A 43 -21.24 -5.10 -6.08
N GLN A 44 -21.58 -6.38 -5.86
CA GLN A 44 -22.21 -7.24 -6.88
C GLN A 44 -21.43 -7.19 -8.20
N GLN A 45 -20.13 -7.44 -8.13
CA GLN A 45 -19.21 -7.32 -9.28
C GLN A 45 -19.17 -5.91 -9.87
N GLY A 46 -19.20 -4.89 -9.00
CA GLY A 46 -19.16 -3.47 -9.35
C GLY A 46 -20.50 -2.84 -9.75
N ALA A 47 -21.56 -3.63 -9.98
CA ALA A 47 -22.84 -3.13 -10.47
C ALA A 47 -23.51 -2.11 -9.52
N THR A 48 -23.29 -2.22 -8.21
CA THR A 48 -23.88 -1.30 -7.22
C THR A 48 -23.01 -0.10 -6.88
N LEU A 49 -21.78 -0.01 -7.41
CA LEU A 49 -20.86 1.09 -7.10
C LEU A 49 -21.41 2.44 -7.55
N ILE A 50 -21.82 2.56 -8.82
CA ILE A 50 -22.37 3.80 -9.37
C ILE A 50 -23.67 4.21 -8.67
N PRO A 51 -24.67 3.31 -8.51
CA PRO A 51 -25.88 3.64 -7.75
C PRO A 51 -25.59 4.15 -6.33
N LYS A 52 -24.68 3.48 -5.60
CA LYS A 52 -24.34 3.88 -4.23
C LYS A 52 -23.61 5.22 -4.17
N TRP A 53 -22.71 5.47 -5.14
CA TRP A 53 -22.08 6.79 -5.28
C TRP A 53 -23.10 7.90 -5.57
N GLN A 54 -24.06 7.66 -6.47
CA GLN A 54 -25.13 8.63 -6.78
C GLN A 54 -26.00 8.92 -5.54
N GLU A 55 -26.33 7.89 -4.76
CA GLU A 55 -27.04 8.06 -3.49
C GLU A 55 -26.23 8.90 -2.49
N ASN A 56 -24.94 8.59 -2.33
CA ASN A 56 -24.03 9.34 -1.46
C ASN A 56 -23.99 10.83 -1.85
N VAL A 57 -23.87 11.14 -3.15
CA VAL A 57 -23.87 12.53 -3.65
C VAL A 57 -25.19 13.24 -3.30
N GLN A 58 -26.34 12.57 -3.50
CA GLN A 58 -27.66 13.15 -3.17
C GLN A 58 -27.82 13.42 -1.67
N ARG A 59 -27.23 12.57 -0.83
CA ARG A 59 -27.31 12.67 0.64
C ARG A 59 -26.19 13.52 1.25
N GLY A 60 -25.27 14.04 0.43
CA GLY A 60 -24.10 14.78 0.93
C GLY A 60 -23.12 13.91 1.73
N ILE A 61 -23.13 12.59 1.52
CA ILE A 61 -22.24 11.62 2.18
C ILE A 61 -20.98 11.47 1.33
N ARG A 62 -19.83 11.42 1.99
CA ARG A 62 -18.53 11.19 1.34
C ARG A 62 -17.92 9.88 1.83
N GLY A 63 -18.23 8.79 1.14
CA GLY A 63 -17.76 7.44 1.48
C GLY A 63 -16.54 6.99 0.67
N VAL A 64 -16.11 5.75 0.91
CA VAL A 64 -15.06 5.08 0.13
C VAL A 64 -15.45 4.92 -1.34
N GLU A 65 -16.74 4.82 -1.62
CA GLU A 65 -17.30 4.75 -2.96
C GLU A 65 -17.06 6.04 -3.74
N ASN A 66 -17.26 7.20 -3.10
CA ASN A 66 -16.99 8.50 -3.71
C ASN A 66 -15.53 8.60 -4.10
N LEU A 67 -14.62 8.29 -3.16
CA LEU A 67 -13.20 8.36 -3.41
C LEU A 67 -12.77 7.40 -4.54
N LEU A 68 -13.26 6.16 -4.54
CA LEU A 68 -12.94 5.20 -5.60
C LEU A 68 -13.43 5.69 -6.97
N VAL A 69 -14.66 6.17 -7.05
CA VAL A 69 -15.25 6.70 -8.28
C VAL A 69 -14.43 7.90 -8.77
N GLU A 70 -14.10 8.83 -7.89
CA GLU A 70 -13.24 9.98 -8.18
C GLU A 70 -11.86 9.52 -8.69
N GLN A 71 -11.20 8.56 -8.03
CA GLN A 71 -9.94 7.97 -8.47
C GLN A 71 -10.04 7.32 -9.86
N ILE A 72 -11.14 6.64 -10.18
CA ILE A 72 -11.36 6.07 -11.52
C ILE A 72 -11.55 7.18 -12.56
N MET A 73 -12.34 8.21 -12.26
CA MET A 73 -12.60 9.34 -13.16
C MET A 73 -11.33 10.13 -13.49
N PHE A 74 -10.40 10.27 -12.54
CA PHE A 74 -9.10 10.91 -12.77
C PHE A 74 -8.06 10.01 -13.46
N SER A 75 -8.29 8.70 -13.54
CA SER A 75 -7.30 7.78 -14.09
C SER A 75 -7.39 7.66 -15.60
N ASN A 76 -6.25 7.66 -16.29
CA ASN A 76 -6.19 7.22 -17.69
C ASN A 76 -5.96 5.71 -17.81
N ARG A 77 -5.61 5.04 -16.70
CA ARG A 77 -5.52 3.58 -16.60
C ARG A 77 -6.10 3.07 -15.29
N VAL A 78 -6.98 2.09 -15.38
CA VAL A 78 -7.48 1.33 -14.23
C VAL A 78 -6.88 -0.06 -14.26
N MET A 79 -6.29 -0.50 -13.16
CA MET A 79 -5.76 -1.85 -13.03
C MET A 79 -6.63 -2.66 -12.08
N LEU A 80 -7.34 -3.64 -12.62
CA LEU A 80 -8.05 -4.63 -11.81
C LEU A 80 -7.04 -5.61 -11.24
N THR A 81 -6.84 -5.57 -9.93
CA THR A 81 -5.91 -6.41 -9.17
C THR A 81 -6.61 -7.62 -8.57
N LYS A 82 -5.81 -8.60 -8.12
CA LYS A 82 -6.30 -9.88 -7.54
C LYS A 82 -7.19 -10.68 -8.49
N THR A 83 -6.96 -10.54 -9.80
CA THR A 83 -7.74 -11.26 -10.82
C THR A 83 -7.46 -12.75 -10.85
N ASP A 84 -6.45 -13.22 -10.13
CA ASP A 84 -6.20 -14.64 -9.84
C ASP A 84 -7.25 -15.26 -8.91
N LYS A 85 -8.00 -14.44 -8.16
CA LYS A 85 -9.04 -14.87 -7.20
C LYS A 85 -10.46 -14.76 -7.74
N VAL A 86 -10.62 -14.34 -8.98
CA VAL A 86 -11.92 -14.17 -9.66
C VAL A 86 -11.85 -14.77 -11.06
N ASP A 87 -12.96 -15.28 -11.56
CA ASP A 87 -13.02 -15.79 -12.92
C ASP A 87 -13.06 -14.66 -13.96
N ASP A 88 -12.73 -14.96 -15.22
CA ASP A 88 -12.70 -13.98 -16.31
C ASP A 88 -14.07 -13.33 -16.58
N ASN A 89 -15.19 -13.99 -16.22
CA ASN A 89 -16.52 -13.41 -16.38
C ASN A 89 -16.77 -12.34 -15.33
N THR A 90 -16.40 -12.60 -14.09
CA THR A 90 -16.43 -11.62 -13.00
C THR A 90 -15.56 -10.40 -13.34
N VAL A 91 -14.35 -10.60 -13.86
CA VAL A 91 -13.49 -9.48 -14.30
C VAL A 91 -14.14 -8.65 -15.40
N ARG A 92 -14.76 -9.31 -16.40
CA ARG A 92 -15.50 -8.61 -17.46
C ARG A 92 -16.68 -7.81 -16.92
N ASN A 93 -17.46 -8.39 -16.01
CA ASN A 93 -18.61 -7.73 -15.41
C ASN A 93 -18.19 -6.49 -14.60
N ILE A 94 -17.11 -6.62 -13.81
CA ILE A 94 -16.52 -5.49 -13.07
C ILE A 94 -16.09 -4.40 -14.05
N ALA A 95 -15.33 -4.75 -15.08
CA ALA A 95 -14.85 -3.80 -16.08
C ALA A 95 -16.03 -3.07 -16.76
N GLN A 96 -17.09 -3.80 -17.14
CA GLN A 96 -18.30 -3.23 -17.72
C GLN A 96 -19.05 -2.31 -16.74
N ALA A 97 -19.10 -2.66 -15.46
CA ALA A 97 -19.78 -1.88 -14.45
C ALA A 97 -19.08 -0.55 -14.15
N ILE A 98 -17.74 -0.51 -14.17
CA ILE A 98 -16.96 0.70 -13.86
C ILE A 98 -16.63 1.54 -15.11
N HIS A 99 -16.67 0.96 -16.32
CA HIS A 99 -16.38 1.68 -17.56
C HIS A 99 -17.19 2.99 -17.76
N PRO A 100 -18.48 3.07 -17.38
CA PRO A 100 -19.24 4.32 -17.48
C PRO A 100 -18.68 5.49 -16.65
N LEU A 101 -17.88 5.21 -15.60
CA LEU A 101 -17.24 6.26 -14.81
C LEU A 101 -16.16 6.99 -15.62
N ASN A 102 -15.47 6.28 -16.50
CA ASN A 102 -14.47 6.87 -17.37
C ASN A 102 -14.29 6.04 -18.64
N VAL A 103 -14.98 6.43 -19.70
CA VAL A 103 -14.95 5.70 -20.98
C VAL A 103 -13.62 5.77 -21.71
N TYR A 104 -12.74 6.72 -21.33
CA TYR A 104 -11.43 6.91 -21.95
C TYR A 104 -10.32 6.15 -21.23
N THR A 105 -10.62 5.52 -20.08
CA THR A 105 -9.62 4.80 -19.29
C THR A 105 -9.36 3.41 -19.86
N GLU A 106 -8.09 3.03 -19.92
CA GLU A 106 -7.70 1.66 -20.25
C GLU A 106 -7.89 0.78 -19.01
N ILE A 107 -8.77 -0.23 -19.07
CA ILE A 107 -8.96 -1.19 -17.97
C ILE A 107 -8.08 -2.42 -18.22
N ILE A 108 -7.08 -2.60 -17.37
CA ILE A 108 -6.06 -3.65 -17.48
C ILE A 108 -6.28 -4.66 -16.36
N LYS A 109 -6.42 -5.94 -16.70
CA LYS A 109 -6.41 -7.00 -15.70
C LYS A 109 -4.97 -7.31 -15.28
N THR A 110 -4.70 -7.37 -13.99
CA THR A 110 -3.39 -7.74 -13.43
C THR A 110 -3.54 -8.70 -12.27
N SER A 111 -2.71 -9.73 -12.29
CA SER A 111 -2.57 -10.69 -11.19
C SER A 111 -1.19 -10.48 -10.55
N TRP A 112 -1.13 -10.55 -9.22
CA TRP A 112 0.13 -10.45 -8.45
C TRP A 112 0.95 -9.17 -8.71
N GLY A 113 0.31 -8.08 -9.11
CA GLY A 113 1.00 -6.81 -9.44
C GLY A 113 1.98 -6.93 -10.61
N ASN A 114 1.86 -7.97 -11.43
CA ASN A 114 2.79 -8.27 -12.52
C ASN A 114 2.50 -7.35 -13.71
N LEU A 115 2.95 -6.11 -13.59
CA LEU A 115 2.85 -5.07 -14.61
C LEU A 115 4.25 -4.80 -15.17
N ASP A 116 4.41 -4.97 -16.47
CA ASP A 116 5.62 -4.50 -17.14
C ASP A 116 5.62 -2.97 -17.17
N VAL A 117 6.43 -2.34 -16.31
CA VAL A 117 6.57 -0.87 -16.23
C VAL A 117 6.88 -0.23 -17.59
N ARG A 118 7.43 -0.97 -18.55
CA ARG A 118 7.65 -0.46 -19.92
C ARG A 118 6.33 -0.18 -20.65
N THR A 119 5.24 -0.87 -20.33
CA THR A 119 3.90 -0.58 -20.87
C THR A 119 3.33 0.72 -20.34
N LEU A 120 3.81 1.16 -19.17
CA LEU A 120 3.48 2.48 -18.63
C LEU A 120 4.12 3.62 -19.40
N LYS A 121 5.06 3.35 -20.30
CA LYS A 121 5.68 4.36 -21.16
C LYS A 121 4.71 4.77 -22.28
N GLY A 122 3.64 5.47 -21.90
CA GLY A 122 2.71 6.09 -22.83
C GLY A 122 3.46 7.02 -23.79
N LYS A 123 3.09 6.98 -25.08
CA LYS A 123 3.62 7.93 -26.07
C LYS A 123 3.00 9.33 -25.92
N GLN A 124 1.88 9.44 -25.20
CA GLN A 124 1.13 10.68 -25.00
C GLN A 124 1.11 11.08 -23.53
N ASP A 125 1.01 12.38 -23.31
CA ASP A 125 0.90 12.97 -21.98
C ASP A 125 -0.52 12.82 -21.43
N TYR A 126 -0.65 12.95 -20.12
CA TYR A 126 -1.95 12.96 -19.47
C TYR A 126 -2.82 14.09 -20.01
N ASN A 127 -4.04 13.78 -20.44
CA ASN A 127 -4.92 14.75 -21.07
C ASN A 127 -5.77 15.49 -20.02
N PHE A 128 -5.27 16.65 -19.58
CA PHE A 128 -5.97 17.49 -18.60
C PHE A 128 -7.34 18.00 -19.07
N VAL A 129 -7.59 18.09 -20.38
CA VAL A 129 -8.89 18.54 -20.93
C VAL A 129 -10.01 17.60 -20.51
N LEU A 130 -9.74 16.29 -20.40
CA LEU A 130 -10.74 15.29 -20.04
C LEU A 130 -11.24 15.41 -18.60
N VAL A 131 -10.47 16.05 -17.72
CA VAL A 131 -10.78 16.14 -16.28
C VAL A 131 -10.96 17.58 -15.79
N GLU A 132 -10.92 18.57 -16.67
CA GLU A 132 -10.97 19.99 -16.28
C GLU A 132 -12.28 20.37 -15.57
N GLN A 133 -13.41 19.86 -16.09
CA GLN A 133 -14.72 20.05 -15.46
C GLN A 133 -14.77 19.36 -14.09
N LEU A 134 -14.28 18.12 -14.01
CA LEU A 134 -14.22 17.35 -12.77
C LEU A 134 -13.37 18.04 -11.68
N ILE A 135 -12.24 18.63 -12.07
CA ILE A 135 -11.40 19.42 -11.15
C ILE A 135 -12.20 20.60 -10.60
N THR A 136 -12.96 21.30 -11.44
CA THR A 136 -13.75 22.47 -11.03
C THR A 136 -14.84 22.08 -10.03
N GLU A 137 -15.55 20.98 -10.29
CA GLU A 137 -16.64 20.49 -9.46
C GLU A 137 -16.16 19.97 -8.08
N LEU A 138 -15.00 19.32 -8.05
CA LEU A 138 -14.51 18.66 -6.82
C LEU A 138 -13.54 19.51 -5.99
N ARG A 139 -13.11 20.69 -6.48
CA ARG A 139 -12.10 21.52 -5.83
C ARG A 139 -12.45 21.88 -4.40
N GLU A 140 -13.70 22.25 -4.15
CA GLU A 140 -14.18 22.66 -2.82
C GLU A 140 -14.41 21.45 -1.90
N ALA A 141 -14.86 20.33 -2.47
CA ALA A 141 -15.15 19.12 -1.71
C ALA A 141 -13.88 18.31 -1.35
N VAL A 142 -12.77 18.49 -2.07
CA VAL A 142 -11.62 17.57 -2.01
C VAL A 142 -10.98 17.42 -0.64
N ASN A 143 -10.98 18.48 0.17
CA ASN A 143 -10.40 18.50 1.50
C ASN A 143 -11.38 18.05 2.61
N GLU A 144 -12.64 17.77 2.26
CA GLU A 144 -13.61 17.28 3.23
C GLU A 144 -13.25 15.86 3.69
N PRO A 145 -13.26 15.59 5.01
CA PRO A 145 -13.07 14.24 5.53
C PRO A 145 -14.04 13.23 4.92
N LEU A 146 -13.61 11.98 4.80
CA LEU A 146 -14.53 10.89 4.45
C LEU A 146 -15.48 10.64 5.64
N ASN A 147 -16.78 10.74 5.39
CA ASN A 147 -17.83 10.37 6.33
C ASN A 147 -18.09 8.88 6.22
N LEU A 148 -17.28 8.10 6.95
CA LEU A 148 -17.39 6.65 7.03
C LEU A 148 -18.49 6.24 8.02
N SER A 149 -19.78 6.50 7.75
CA SER A 149 -20.87 5.78 8.45
C SER A 149 -22.28 6.07 7.90
N ASP A 150 -22.94 5.00 7.46
CA ASP A 150 -24.37 4.76 7.69
C ASP A 150 -24.44 3.43 8.48
N LYS A 151 -24.14 3.50 9.78
CA LYS A 151 -24.51 2.55 10.87
C LYS A 151 -23.65 2.83 12.10
N ASP A 152 -24.33 3.23 13.18
CA ASP A 152 -23.98 3.22 14.61
C ASP A 152 -22.56 3.64 15.05
N GLU A 153 -22.53 4.58 16.00
CA GLU A 153 -21.37 5.15 16.71
C GLU A 153 -20.19 4.20 17.00
N GLN A 154 -19.35 3.93 16.00
CA GLN A 154 -18.03 3.32 16.16
C GLN A 154 -17.05 3.99 15.19
N SER A 155 -16.37 5.04 15.65
CA SER A 155 -15.37 5.76 14.86
C SER A 155 -14.15 4.88 14.57
N LEU A 156 -13.85 4.67 13.29
CA LEU A 156 -12.60 4.04 12.87
C LEU A 156 -11.42 4.99 13.14
N VAL A 157 -10.39 4.48 13.81
CA VAL A 157 -9.14 5.22 14.07
C VAL A 157 -7.98 4.59 13.30
N ALA A 158 -7.02 5.43 12.91
CA ALA A 158 -5.76 4.99 12.32
C ALA A 158 -4.62 5.39 13.26
N LYS A 159 -3.93 4.39 13.81
CA LYS A 159 -2.78 4.60 14.70
C LYS A 159 -1.52 4.05 14.02
N VAL A 160 -0.39 4.72 14.25
CA VAL A 160 0.89 4.39 13.62
C VAL A 160 1.88 3.95 14.69
N LEU A 161 2.23 2.67 14.67
CA LEU A 161 3.32 2.11 15.45
C LEU A 161 4.65 2.47 14.79
N LYS A 162 5.61 2.97 15.57
CA LYS A 162 6.96 3.30 15.11
C LYS A 162 7.98 2.88 16.16
N ASP A 163 8.98 2.11 15.75
CA ASP A 163 10.11 1.72 16.60
C ASP A 163 11.32 1.43 15.70
N ASP A 164 12.54 1.60 16.20
CA ASP A 164 13.76 1.24 15.45
C ASP A 164 14.14 -0.23 15.66
N ARG A 165 13.72 -0.83 16.78
CA ARG A 165 14.00 -2.22 17.15
C ARG A 165 13.33 -3.20 16.19
N PRO A 166 13.97 -4.35 15.92
CA PRO A 166 13.32 -5.40 15.15
C PRO A 166 12.28 -6.12 16.02
N PHE A 167 11.33 -6.78 15.35
CA PHE A 167 10.42 -7.69 16.02
C PHE A 167 11.13 -9.00 16.37
N HIS A 168 10.81 -9.57 17.53
CA HIS A 168 11.16 -10.95 17.82
C HIS A 168 10.30 -11.89 16.97
N PRO A 169 10.89 -12.73 16.09
CA PRO A 169 10.12 -13.46 15.08
C PRO A 169 9.06 -14.39 15.66
N ALA A 170 9.40 -15.19 16.68
CA ALA A 170 8.44 -16.09 17.35
C ALA A 170 7.33 -15.38 18.14
N ARG A 171 7.65 -14.29 18.88
CA ARG A 171 6.63 -13.49 19.59
C ARG A 171 5.63 -12.89 18.61
N LEU A 172 6.12 -12.27 17.53
CA LEU A 172 5.24 -11.72 16.52
C LEU A 172 4.34 -12.79 15.90
N TRP A 173 4.89 -13.97 15.58
CA TRP A 173 4.11 -15.11 15.07
C TRP A 173 2.97 -15.50 16.03
N ASN A 174 3.26 -15.61 17.32
CA ASN A 174 2.26 -15.99 18.32
C ASN A 174 1.15 -14.92 18.47
N ILE A 175 1.51 -13.65 18.52
CA ILE A 175 0.54 -12.54 18.58
C ILE A 175 -0.34 -12.52 17.32
N CYS A 176 0.24 -12.75 16.14
CA CYS A 176 -0.51 -12.87 14.90
C CYS A 176 -1.59 -13.95 15.01
N GLN A 177 -1.25 -15.16 15.47
CA GLN A 177 -2.22 -16.24 15.61
C GLN A 177 -3.34 -15.91 16.62
N GLN A 178 -3.07 -15.08 17.63
CA GLN A 178 -4.03 -14.72 18.68
C GLN A 178 -4.97 -13.56 18.28
N TYR A 179 -4.46 -12.54 17.59
CA TYR A 179 -5.20 -11.29 17.32
C TYR A 179 -5.81 -11.21 15.92
N LEU A 180 -5.33 -11.97 14.93
CA LEU A 180 -5.79 -11.83 13.55
C LEU A 180 -7.24 -12.29 13.29
N THR A 181 -7.89 -12.92 14.26
CA THR A 181 -9.31 -13.31 14.19
C THR A 181 -10.25 -12.32 14.87
N LYS A 182 -9.71 -11.26 15.51
CA LYS A 182 -10.47 -10.31 16.32
C LYS A 182 -10.31 -8.88 15.79
N GLY A 183 -11.26 -8.43 14.98
CA GLY A 183 -11.59 -7.01 14.86
C GLY A 183 -10.65 -6.05 14.13
N VAL A 184 -9.38 -6.38 13.87
CA VAL A 184 -8.50 -5.49 13.10
C VAL A 184 -8.86 -5.52 11.60
N PHE A 185 -9.49 -4.44 11.13
CA PHE A 185 -9.98 -4.30 9.76
C PHE A 185 -8.85 -4.24 8.72
N ARG A 186 -7.72 -3.57 9.03
CA ARG A 186 -6.56 -3.50 8.13
C ARG A 186 -5.28 -3.04 8.84
N SER A 187 -4.12 -3.60 8.45
CA SER A 187 -2.82 -3.01 8.79
C SER A 187 -1.79 -3.17 7.67
N LYS A 188 -0.89 -2.20 7.52
CA LYS A 188 0.18 -2.21 6.51
C LYS A 188 1.39 -1.46 7.02
N GLY A 189 2.58 -1.95 6.71
CA GLY A 189 3.79 -1.19 6.96
C GLY A 189 5.06 -1.99 6.79
N PHE A 190 6.19 -1.38 7.10
CA PHE A 190 7.51 -1.99 6.96
C PHE A 190 8.06 -2.35 8.32
N PHE A 191 8.80 -3.44 8.39
CA PHE A 191 9.49 -3.88 9.59
C PHE A 191 10.68 -4.77 9.21
N TRP A 192 11.42 -5.22 10.21
CA TRP A 192 12.57 -6.10 10.01
C TRP A 192 12.70 -7.11 11.17
N PHE A 193 13.42 -8.19 10.90
CA PHE A 193 13.70 -9.26 11.86
C PHE A 193 15.21 -9.37 12.10
N PRO A 194 15.64 -9.80 13.30
CA PRO A 194 17.06 -10.04 13.57
C PRO A 194 17.64 -11.17 12.71
N THR A 195 16.81 -12.12 12.27
CA THR A 195 17.21 -13.26 11.43
C THR A 195 17.28 -12.94 9.94
N ARG A 196 16.83 -11.74 9.53
CA ARG A 196 16.71 -11.27 8.15
C ARG A 196 16.96 -9.76 8.10
N ASP A 197 18.01 -9.32 8.77
CA ASP A 197 18.36 -7.92 9.00
C ASP A 197 18.93 -7.24 7.75
N ASP A 198 19.20 -8.01 6.70
CA ASP A 198 19.57 -7.54 5.39
C ASP A 198 18.39 -6.92 4.61
N VAL A 199 17.16 -7.35 4.90
CA VAL A 199 15.95 -7.01 4.13
C VAL A 199 14.88 -6.24 4.90
N SER A 200 14.18 -5.36 4.17
CA SER A 200 12.94 -4.73 4.62
C SER A 200 11.77 -5.67 4.32
N LEU A 201 11.00 -5.99 5.36
CA LEU A 201 9.79 -6.80 5.25
C LEU A 201 8.56 -5.89 5.22
N LEU A 202 7.65 -6.14 4.29
CA LEU A 202 6.34 -5.51 4.23
C LEU A 202 5.32 -6.42 4.90
N TRP A 203 4.74 -5.88 5.95
CA TRP A 203 3.53 -6.36 6.56
C TRP A 203 2.32 -5.89 5.75
N SER A 204 1.46 -6.81 5.39
CA SER A 204 0.14 -6.50 4.84
C SER A 204 -0.90 -7.41 5.48
N GLN A 205 -1.92 -6.81 6.10
CA GLN A 205 -3.01 -7.53 6.72
C GLN A 205 -4.35 -6.94 6.28
N ALA A 206 -5.23 -7.82 5.85
CA ALA A 206 -6.62 -7.52 5.53
C ALA A 206 -7.45 -8.80 5.68
N ASN A 207 -8.67 -8.68 6.22
CA ASN A 207 -9.65 -9.76 6.31
C ASN A 207 -9.08 -11.05 6.95
N GLY A 208 -8.33 -10.92 8.04
CA GLY A 208 -7.77 -12.04 8.81
C GLY A 208 -6.57 -12.76 8.20
N ASN A 209 -6.07 -12.34 7.03
CA ASN A 209 -4.84 -12.86 6.44
C ASN A 209 -3.68 -11.89 6.62
N VAL A 210 -2.49 -12.41 6.97
CA VAL A 210 -1.23 -11.66 6.98
C VAL A 210 -0.35 -12.14 5.83
N GLY A 211 0.01 -11.22 4.96
CA GLY A 211 1.07 -11.37 3.98
C GLY A 211 2.35 -10.70 4.50
N LEU A 212 3.44 -11.46 4.47
CA LEU A 212 4.79 -10.94 4.62
C LEU A 212 5.53 -11.03 3.30
N GLU A 213 6.05 -9.91 2.84
CA GLU A 213 6.79 -9.80 1.58
C GLU A 213 8.14 -9.14 1.81
N ILE A 214 9.17 -9.54 1.06
CA ILE A 214 10.45 -8.83 1.05
C ILE A 214 10.33 -7.70 0.02
N THR A 215 10.50 -6.45 0.46
CA THR A 215 10.36 -5.28 -0.42
C THR A 215 11.66 -4.70 -0.91
N GLY A 216 12.78 -5.06 -0.29
CA GLY A 216 14.10 -4.59 -0.69
C GLY A 216 15.14 -4.83 0.40
N PHE A 217 16.35 -4.36 0.15
CA PHE A 217 17.46 -4.41 1.10
C PHE A 217 17.63 -3.06 1.79
N TRP A 218 18.04 -3.08 3.06
CA TRP A 218 18.38 -1.87 3.80
C TRP A 218 19.70 -1.29 3.27
N ARG A 219 19.83 0.04 3.24
CA ARG A 219 21.08 0.66 2.80
C ARG A 219 22.24 0.28 3.72
N ALA A 220 21.94 0.17 5.02
CA ALA A 220 22.90 -0.29 6.03
C ALA A 220 23.43 -1.71 5.75
N SER A 221 22.69 -2.55 5.03
CA SER A 221 23.13 -3.89 4.62
C SER A 221 23.83 -3.87 3.26
N VAL A 222 23.34 -3.04 2.33
CA VAL A 222 23.89 -2.90 0.97
C VAL A 222 25.27 -2.26 0.97
N ILE A 223 25.57 -1.35 1.90
CA ILE A 223 26.88 -0.69 1.98
C ILE A 223 28.02 -1.65 2.36
N GLU A 224 27.69 -2.69 3.12
CA GLU A 224 28.60 -3.75 3.59
C GLU A 224 28.79 -4.87 2.55
N ASP A 225 27.95 -4.92 1.50
CA ASP A 225 28.05 -5.92 0.43
C ASP A 225 29.20 -5.59 -0.54
N GLU A 226 30.32 -6.26 -0.37
CA GLU A 226 31.51 -6.12 -1.22
C GLU A 226 31.22 -6.44 -2.71
N SER A 227 30.22 -7.26 -3.00
CA SER A 227 29.89 -7.66 -4.39
C SER A 227 29.33 -6.51 -5.24
N GLN A 228 28.83 -5.45 -4.60
CA GLN A 228 28.31 -4.27 -5.28
C GLN A 228 29.41 -3.43 -5.96
N ASN A 229 30.69 -3.64 -5.61
CA ASN A 229 31.84 -2.91 -6.15
C ASN A 229 31.67 -1.38 -6.14
N TYR A 230 31.07 -0.83 -5.07
CA TYR A 230 30.88 0.61 -4.95
C TYR A 230 32.21 1.35 -4.87
N THR A 231 32.28 2.48 -5.59
CA THR A 231 33.35 3.47 -5.41
C THR A 231 33.23 4.12 -4.04
N GLU A 232 34.31 4.73 -3.57
CA GLU A 232 34.33 5.44 -2.28
C GLU A 232 33.26 6.54 -2.22
N GLU A 233 33.07 7.27 -3.32
CA GLU A 233 32.03 8.29 -3.44
C GLU A 233 30.62 7.72 -3.30
N HIS A 234 30.34 6.56 -3.91
CA HIS A 234 29.04 5.89 -3.76
C HIS A 234 28.81 5.43 -2.32
N ARG A 235 29.84 4.93 -1.62
CA ARG A 235 29.73 4.55 -0.20
C ARG A 235 29.45 5.78 0.67
N GLN A 236 30.16 6.87 0.47
CA GLN A 236 29.95 8.10 1.24
C GLN A 236 28.51 8.62 1.09
N ILE A 237 27.96 8.65 -0.13
CA ILE A 237 26.56 9.06 -0.37
C ILE A 237 25.56 8.14 0.34
N LEU A 238 25.83 6.84 0.40
CA LEU A 238 24.98 5.89 1.10
C LEU A 238 25.11 6.06 2.62
N GLN A 239 26.32 6.26 3.14
CA GLN A 239 26.60 6.49 4.54
C GLN A 239 25.92 7.77 5.04
N ASP A 240 26.04 8.89 4.31
CA ASP A 240 25.38 10.16 4.66
C ASP A 240 23.84 9.99 4.75
N LYS A 241 23.27 9.16 3.86
CA LYS A 241 21.83 8.85 3.89
C LYS A 241 21.44 7.97 5.07
N ILE A 242 22.31 7.04 5.47
CA ILE A 242 22.09 6.19 6.65
C ILE A 242 22.17 7.06 7.91
N ASP A 243 23.22 7.87 8.03
CA ASP A 243 23.48 8.73 9.20
C ASP A 243 22.45 9.85 9.36
N SER A 244 21.80 10.26 8.26
CA SER A 244 20.67 11.20 8.30
C SER A 244 19.42 10.64 8.99
N VAL A 245 19.38 9.34 9.28
CA VAL A 245 18.28 8.68 9.98
C VAL A 245 18.67 8.47 11.44
N GLU A 246 17.95 9.10 12.36
CA GLU A 246 18.11 8.85 13.80
C GLU A 246 17.57 7.45 14.16
N SER A 247 18.45 6.44 14.15
CA SER A 247 18.16 5.05 14.50
C SER A 247 19.43 4.33 14.96
N ARG A 248 19.31 3.42 15.92
CA ARG A 248 20.44 2.59 16.40
C ARG A 248 20.93 1.59 15.36
N PHE A 249 20.15 1.34 14.31
CA PHE A 249 20.37 0.25 13.35
C PHE A 249 20.49 0.73 11.91
N GLY A 250 20.96 1.97 11.72
CA GLY A 250 21.05 2.62 10.41
C GLY A 250 19.69 2.97 9.85
N ASP A 251 19.41 2.69 8.56
CA ASP A 251 18.11 3.05 7.97
C ASP A 251 16.97 2.05 8.26
N ARG A 252 17.29 0.96 8.99
CA ARG A 252 16.35 -0.06 9.49
C ARG A 252 15.34 0.54 10.46
N ARG A 253 14.06 0.24 10.25
CA ARG A 253 12.97 0.73 11.11
C ARG A 253 11.71 -0.11 10.98
N CYS A 254 10.93 -0.13 12.05
CA CYS A 254 9.58 -0.66 12.09
C CYS A 254 8.58 0.49 12.05
N ARG A 255 7.65 0.43 11.10
CA ARG A 255 6.55 1.37 10.97
C ARG A 255 5.32 0.67 10.42
N LEU A 256 4.34 0.47 11.27
CA LEU A 256 3.07 -0.17 10.94
C LEU A 256 1.92 0.81 11.14
N THR A 257 1.04 0.93 10.15
CA THR A 257 -0.23 1.63 10.29
C THR A 257 -1.32 0.60 10.53
N VAL A 258 -2.06 0.75 11.62
CA VAL A 258 -3.19 -0.09 12.01
C VAL A 258 -4.46 0.72 11.93
N ILE A 259 -5.49 0.16 11.30
CA ILE A 259 -6.79 0.80 11.11
C ILE A 259 -7.87 -0.15 11.63
N GLY A 260 -8.73 0.36 12.50
CA GLY A 260 -9.85 -0.39 13.06
C GLY A 260 -10.62 0.40 14.11
N GLN A 261 -11.40 -0.30 14.93
CA GLN A 261 -12.10 0.30 16.07
C GLN A 261 -11.11 0.68 17.16
N GLU A 262 -11.36 1.79 17.86
CA GLU A 262 -10.37 2.37 18.79
C GLU A 262 -9.85 1.40 19.84
N ASP A 263 -10.74 0.75 20.59
CA ASP A 263 -10.37 -0.22 21.64
C ASP A 263 -9.58 -1.43 21.08
N GLU A 264 -9.93 -1.88 19.87
CA GLU A 264 -9.27 -3.02 19.22
C GLU A 264 -7.90 -2.64 18.65
N VAL A 265 -7.78 -1.43 18.11
CA VAL A 265 -6.51 -0.89 17.60
C VAL A 265 -5.52 -0.71 18.74
N ASP A 266 -5.95 -0.20 19.90
CA ASP A 266 -5.08 -0.04 21.07
C ASP A 266 -4.59 -1.38 21.58
N ALA A 267 -5.49 -2.34 21.79
CA ALA A 267 -5.11 -3.68 22.23
C ALA A 267 -4.14 -4.38 21.26
N PHE A 268 -4.28 -4.15 19.95
CA PHE A 268 -3.39 -4.72 18.96
C PHE A 268 -2.03 -4.01 18.88
N ILE A 269 -2.00 -2.68 19.01
CA ILE A 269 -0.75 -1.91 19.06
C ILE A 269 0.07 -2.31 20.29
N ASP A 270 -0.55 -2.39 21.47
CA ASP A 270 0.14 -2.83 22.69
C ASP A 270 0.74 -4.23 22.54
N ALA A 271 -0.01 -5.15 21.89
CA ALA A 271 0.46 -6.49 21.61
C ALA A 271 1.65 -6.49 20.62
N LEU A 272 1.61 -5.66 19.57
CA LEU A 272 2.73 -5.50 18.65
C LEU A 272 3.95 -4.89 19.36
N GLU A 273 3.78 -3.85 20.16
CA GLU A 273 4.86 -3.23 20.93
C GLU A 273 5.58 -4.22 21.85
N SER A 274 4.81 -5.13 22.47
CA SER A 274 5.37 -6.21 23.29
C SER A 274 6.21 -7.24 22.51
N CYS A 275 6.17 -7.21 21.17
CA CYS A 275 6.92 -8.11 20.30
C CYS A 275 8.30 -7.56 19.88
N PHE A 276 8.63 -6.29 20.14
CA PHE A 276 9.99 -5.79 19.87
C PHE A 276 11.03 -6.47 20.77
N LEU A 277 12.24 -6.62 20.27
CA LEU A 277 13.36 -7.08 21.11
C LEU A 277 13.56 -6.13 22.31
N THR A 278 13.88 -6.71 23.46
CA THR A 278 14.35 -5.98 24.63
C THR A 278 15.82 -5.59 24.44
N ASP A 279 16.34 -4.69 25.26
CA ASP A 279 17.75 -4.30 25.18
C ASP A 279 18.69 -5.51 25.44
N GLU A 280 18.29 -6.44 26.31
CA GLU A 280 19.05 -7.68 26.56
C GLU A 280 19.07 -8.61 25.34
N GLU A 281 17.93 -8.79 24.65
CA GLU A 281 17.90 -9.60 23.42
C GLU A 281 18.60 -8.89 22.25
N LEU A 282 18.64 -7.57 22.23
CA LEU A 282 19.43 -6.80 21.26
C LEU A 282 20.92 -7.03 21.46
N ASP A 283 21.40 -7.05 22.71
CA ASP A 283 22.79 -7.37 23.02
C ASP A 283 23.14 -8.81 22.60
N GLN A 284 22.23 -9.76 22.83
CA GLN A 284 22.39 -11.15 22.38
C GLN A 284 22.47 -11.25 20.85
N TRP A 285 21.59 -10.52 20.13
CA TRP A 285 21.63 -10.47 18.67
C TRP A 285 22.96 -9.91 18.15
N GLN A 286 23.47 -8.82 18.74
CA GLN A 286 24.76 -8.23 18.37
C GLN A 286 25.95 -9.16 18.64
N GLN A 287 25.83 -10.06 19.61
CA GLN A 287 26.81 -11.10 19.92
C GLN A 287 26.70 -12.32 18.98
N GLY A 288 25.74 -12.32 18.06
CA GLY A 288 25.54 -13.38 17.06
C GLY A 288 24.63 -14.52 17.51
N GLU A 289 23.85 -14.33 18.58
CA GLU A 289 22.84 -15.33 18.96
C GLU A 289 21.72 -15.43 17.93
N THR A 290 21.18 -16.64 17.77
CA THR A 290 20.15 -16.94 16.77
C THR A 290 18.76 -16.94 17.37
N PHE A 291 17.80 -16.32 16.69
CA PHE A 291 16.39 -16.36 17.09
C PHE A 291 15.63 -17.45 16.33
N GLU A 292 14.66 -18.08 17.01
CA GLU A 292 13.70 -18.94 16.33
C GLU A 292 12.81 -18.09 15.40
N ASP A 293 12.84 -18.42 14.10
CA ASP A 293 12.07 -17.75 13.07
C ASP A 293 11.09 -18.74 12.40
N PRO A 294 9.82 -18.76 12.84
CA PRO A 294 8.79 -19.64 12.29
C PRO A 294 8.22 -19.13 10.96
N TRP A 295 8.60 -17.93 10.50
CA TRP A 295 8.04 -17.33 9.30
C TRP A 295 8.57 -18.02 8.04
N PRO A 296 7.79 -18.06 6.95
CA PRO A 296 8.23 -18.68 5.70
C PRO A 296 9.60 -18.15 5.24
N LYS A 297 10.58 -19.07 5.08
CA LYS A 297 11.93 -18.76 4.59
C LYS A 297 12.02 -18.73 3.07
N LYS A 298 11.01 -19.29 2.39
CA LYS A 298 10.91 -19.26 0.93
C LYS A 298 10.41 -17.89 0.51
N ILE A 299 11.31 -17.10 -0.05
CA ILE A 299 10.96 -15.96 -0.89
C ILE A 299 10.09 -16.53 -2.02
N ALA A 300 8.89 -16.00 -2.23
CA ALA A 300 8.17 -16.25 -3.45
C ALA A 300 9.00 -15.64 -4.61
N LYS A 301 9.95 -16.39 -5.16
CA LYS A 301 10.48 -16.11 -6.49
C LYS A 301 9.32 -16.36 -7.44
N LEU A 302 8.68 -15.28 -7.89
CA LEU A 302 7.82 -15.31 -9.06
C LEU A 302 8.68 -15.82 -10.22
N ASN A 303 8.60 -17.12 -10.48
CA ASN A 303 9.22 -17.74 -11.64
C ASN A 303 8.58 -17.09 -12.86
N GLN A 304 9.33 -16.19 -13.50
CA GLN A 304 9.04 -15.73 -14.85
C GLN A 304 9.07 -16.96 -15.76
N LYS A 305 7.92 -17.61 -15.95
CA LYS A 305 7.72 -18.41 -17.16
C LYS A 305 7.70 -17.42 -18.31
N ARG A 306 8.88 -17.18 -18.88
CA ARG A 306 9.02 -16.73 -20.26
C ARG A 306 8.41 -17.82 -21.12
N THR A 307 7.12 -17.67 -21.43
CA THR A 307 6.51 -18.46 -22.49
C THR A 307 6.96 -17.84 -23.82
N PRO A 308 7.47 -18.65 -24.77
CA PRO A 308 8.23 -18.19 -25.93
C PRO A 308 7.46 -17.31 -26.92
#